data_AF-A0A356BWT7-F1
#
_entry.id   AF-A0A356BWT7-F1
#
_cell.length_a   1.000
_cell.length_b   1.000
_cell.length_c   1.000
_cell.angle_alpha   90.00
_cell.angle_beta   90.00
_cell.angle_gamma   90.00
#
_symmetry.space_group_name_H-M   'P 1'
#
loop_
_entity.id
_entity.type
_entity.pdbx_description
1 polymer ?
#
loop_
_entity_poly.entity_id
_entity_poly.type
_entity_poly.pdbx_seq_one_letter_code
_entity_poly.pdbx_strand_id
1 'polypeptide(L)'
;MYYRAHMLNATQRKPAGVNRATSSIAAFCDWAQESGLIHESPASHIPQAAQVKTPPKALTDKELNRLFRTVHQSGHKRDIAIVELVVGTGLRIGEVAALTVADIEMSDRKGLLTVRHGKGGKYRQVPLNKDVREAFHDYLRERPDDAQALFR
;
A
#
# COMPACT_ATOMS: atom_id res chain seq x y z
N MET A 1 -1.17 -11.05 -31.80
CA MET A 1 -1.45 -12.28 -31.01
C MET A 1 -0.21 -13.01 -30.47
N TYR A 2 0.93 -13.03 -31.18
CA TYR A 2 2.12 -13.80 -30.78
C TYR A 2 2.73 -13.43 -29.42
N TYR A 3 2.81 -12.14 -29.07
CA TYR A 3 3.43 -11.71 -27.82
C TYR A 3 2.73 -12.27 -26.57
N ARG A 4 1.41 -12.13 -26.48
CA ARG A 4 0.62 -12.65 -25.35
C ARG A 4 0.74 -14.18 -25.22
N ALA A 5 0.64 -14.90 -26.33
CA ALA A 5 0.76 -16.35 -26.35
C ALA A 5 2.17 -16.80 -25.93
N HIS A 6 3.21 -16.11 -26.39
CA HIS A 6 4.59 -16.34 -25.96
C HIS A 6 4.76 -16.09 -24.45
N MET A 7 4.20 -14.99 -23.93
CA MET A 7 4.24 -14.66 -22.51
C MET A 7 3.57 -15.73 -21.63
N LEU A 8 2.42 -16.26 -22.06
CA LEU A 8 1.70 -17.30 -21.31
C LEU A 8 2.37 -18.67 -21.44
N ASN A 9 2.77 -19.07 -22.65
CA ASN A 9 3.15 -20.45 -22.94
C ASN A 9 4.67 -20.68 -22.84
N ALA A 10 5.48 -19.77 -23.38
CA ALA A 10 6.93 -19.92 -23.40
C ALA A 10 7.58 -19.40 -22.12
N THR A 11 7.09 -18.28 -21.57
CA THR A 11 7.66 -17.69 -20.35
C THR A 11 6.88 -18.04 -19.07
N GLN A 12 5.77 -18.77 -19.19
CA GLN A 12 4.94 -19.25 -18.06
C GLN A 12 4.56 -18.15 -17.06
N ARG A 13 4.35 -16.91 -17.53
CA ARG A 13 3.94 -15.81 -16.64
C ARG A 13 2.47 -15.95 -16.27
N LYS A 14 2.16 -15.60 -15.01
CA LYS A 14 0.77 -15.54 -14.52
C LYS A 14 -0.06 -14.56 -15.37
N PRO A 15 -1.35 -14.87 -15.67
CA PRO A 15 -2.23 -14.02 -16.47
C PRO A 15 -2.26 -12.55 -16.04
N ALA A 16 -2.24 -12.28 -14.73
CA ALA A 16 -2.19 -10.92 -14.18
C ALA A 16 -0.94 -10.14 -14.62
N GLY A 17 0.22 -10.80 -14.70
CA GLY A 17 1.45 -10.18 -15.16
C GLY A 17 1.45 -9.91 -16.66
N VAL A 18 0.89 -10.85 -17.43
CA VAL A 18 0.72 -10.70 -18.89
C VAL A 18 -0.23 -9.55 -19.20
N ASN A 19 -1.38 -9.49 -18.53
CA ASN A 19 -2.37 -8.42 -18.71
C ASN A 19 -1.79 -7.04 -18.37
N ARG A 20 -1.01 -6.92 -17.30
CA ARG A 20 -0.32 -5.66 -16.98
C ARG A 20 0.64 -5.25 -18.10
N ALA A 21 1.46 -6.17 -18.60
CA ALA A 21 2.40 -5.87 -19.68
C ALA A 21 1.67 -5.46 -20.96
N THR A 22 0.63 -6.20 -21.36
CA THR A 22 -0.17 -5.85 -22.55
C THR A 22 -0.90 -4.54 -22.38
N SER A 23 -1.42 -4.22 -21.19
CA SER A 23 -2.05 -2.93 -20.92
C SER A 23 -1.07 -1.77 -20.95
N SER A 24 0.18 -1.96 -20.48
CA SER A 24 1.22 -0.94 -20.61
C SER A 24 1.60 -0.69 -22.07
N ILE A 25 1.72 -1.74 -22.88
CA ILE A 25 2.00 -1.62 -24.31
C ILE A 25 0.84 -0.91 -25.02
N ALA A 26 -0.40 -1.30 -24.73
CA ALA A 26 -1.58 -0.65 -25.27
C ALA A 26 -1.61 0.85 -24.96
N ALA A 27 -1.45 1.23 -23.68
CA ALA A 27 -1.42 2.62 -23.27
C ALA A 27 -0.31 3.44 -23.96
N PHE A 28 0.86 2.85 -24.19
CA PHE A 28 1.94 3.51 -24.93
C PHE A 28 1.60 3.71 -26.42
N CYS A 29 1.04 2.69 -27.07
CA CYS A 29 0.62 2.78 -28.46
C CYS A 29 -0.53 3.78 -28.64
N ASP A 30 -1.47 3.82 -27.70
CA ASP A 30 -2.59 4.76 -27.71
C ASP A 30 -2.08 6.20 -27.57
N TRP A 31 -1.15 6.45 -26.63
CA TRP A 31 -0.46 7.75 -26.53
C TRP A 31 0.29 8.13 -27.81
N ALA A 32 0.98 7.18 -28.45
CA ALA A 32 1.72 7.44 -29.69
C ALA A 32 0.79 7.79 -30.85
N GLN A 33 -0.40 7.18 -30.89
CA GLN A 33 -1.44 7.51 -31.86
C GLN A 33 -2.04 8.90 -31.59
N GLU A 34 -2.39 9.20 -30.34
CA GLU A 34 -2.89 10.52 -29.93
C GLU A 34 -1.87 11.64 -30.20
N SER A 35 -0.58 11.31 -30.10
CA SER A 35 0.54 12.23 -30.40
C SER A 35 0.86 12.34 -31.90
N GLY A 36 0.15 11.62 -32.77
CA GLY A 36 0.34 11.64 -34.22
C GLY A 36 1.61 10.94 -34.71
N LEU A 37 2.30 10.16 -33.88
CA LEU A 37 3.52 9.42 -34.24
C LEU A 37 3.20 8.16 -35.06
N ILE A 38 2.01 7.60 -34.86
CA ILE A 38 1.49 6.46 -35.61
C ILE A 38 0.04 6.73 -36.02
N HIS A 39 -0.40 6.12 -37.12
CA HIS A 39 -1.77 6.27 -37.60
C HIS A 39 -2.78 5.45 -36.78
N GLU A 40 -2.37 4.27 -36.30
CA GLU A 40 -3.23 3.34 -35.57
C GLU A 40 -2.44 2.55 -34.52
N SER A 41 -3.02 2.37 -33.33
CA SER A 41 -2.46 1.57 -32.24
C SER A 41 -2.42 0.07 -32.60
N PRO A 42 -1.25 -0.58 -32.73
CA PRO A 42 -1.15 -2.02 -33.02
C PRO A 42 -1.58 -2.91 -31.84
N ALA A 43 -1.82 -2.30 -30.68
CA ALA A 43 -2.16 -2.99 -29.44
C ALA A 43 -3.65 -2.90 -29.08
N SER A 44 -4.45 -2.16 -29.87
CA SER A 44 -5.88 -1.94 -29.69
C SER A 44 -6.71 -3.22 -29.56
N HIS A 45 -6.28 -4.31 -30.21
CA HIS A 45 -7.01 -5.58 -30.28
C HIS A 45 -6.40 -6.71 -29.44
N ILE A 46 -5.49 -6.44 -28.51
CA ILE A 46 -4.89 -7.50 -27.69
C ILE A 46 -5.89 -7.95 -26.61
N PRO A 47 -6.44 -9.18 -26.68
CA PRO A 47 -7.40 -9.65 -25.69
C PRO A 47 -6.70 -9.92 -24.35
N GLN A 48 -7.37 -9.61 -23.25
CA GLN A 48 -6.85 -9.96 -21.92
C GLN A 48 -6.83 -11.49 -21.72
N ALA A 49 -5.84 -11.96 -20.99
CA ALA A 49 -5.82 -13.32 -20.45
C ALA A 49 -6.87 -13.46 -19.35
N ALA A 50 -7.63 -14.55 -19.38
CA ALA A 50 -8.56 -14.89 -18.33
C ALA A 50 -7.80 -14.96 -16.99
N GLN A 51 -8.28 -14.18 -16.02
CA GLN A 51 -7.67 -14.09 -14.70
C GLN A 51 -8.74 -14.35 -13.65
N VAL A 52 -8.49 -15.34 -12.78
CA VAL A 52 -9.26 -15.50 -11.56
C VAL A 52 -8.81 -14.40 -10.59
N LYS A 53 -9.73 -13.50 -10.22
CA LYS A 53 -9.49 -12.49 -9.18
C LYS A 53 -9.57 -13.16 -7.82
N THR A 54 -8.44 -13.52 -7.25
CA THR A 54 -8.39 -13.98 -5.85
C THR A 54 -8.42 -12.75 -4.94
N PRO A 55 -9.37 -12.66 -3.99
CA PRO A 55 -9.37 -11.58 -3.01
C PRO A 55 -8.12 -11.69 -2.11
N PRO A 56 -7.64 -10.58 -1.54
CA PRO A 56 -6.62 -10.63 -0.50
C PRO A 56 -7.08 -11.55 0.64
N LYS A 57 -6.20 -12.43 1.12
CA LYS A 57 -6.49 -13.27 2.28
C LYS A 57 -6.45 -12.40 3.52
N ALA A 58 -7.60 -12.22 4.16
CA ALA A 58 -7.68 -11.55 5.46
C ALA A 58 -7.08 -12.44 6.56
N LEU A 59 -6.48 -11.80 7.57
CA LEU A 59 -6.08 -12.50 8.79
C LEU A 59 -7.33 -12.85 9.60
N THR A 60 -7.35 -14.04 10.17
CA THR A 60 -8.33 -14.41 11.20
C THR A 60 -8.00 -13.70 12.52
N ASP A 61 -8.99 -13.55 13.41
CA ASP A 61 -8.77 -12.95 14.73
C ASP A 61 -7.67 -13.67 15.52
N LYS A 62 -7.56 -15.00 15.37
CA LYS A 62 -6.49 -15.79 16.01
C LYS A 62 -5.11 -15.43 15.48
N GLU A 63 -4.98 -15.20 14.17
CA GLU A 63 -3.73 -14.79 13.54
C GLU A 63 -3.37 -13.36 13.92
N LEU A 64 -4.36 -12.47 13.98
CA LEU A 64 -4.18 -11.07 14.40
C LEU A 64 -3.75 -10.98 15.86
N ASN A 65 -4.41 -11.70 16.77
CA ASN A 65 -4.02 -11.77 18.18
C ASN A 65 -2.65 -12.43 18.39
N ARG A 66 -2.23 -13.33 17.50
CA ARG A 66 -0.88 -13.89 17.53
C ARG A 66 0.14 -12.84 17.07
N LEU A 67 -0.16 -12.09 16.01
CA LEU A 67 0.68 -10.99 15.53
C LEU A 67 0.93 -9.95 16.62
N PHE A 68 -0.14 -9.44 17.24
CA PHE A 68 -0.02 -8.47 18.33
C PHE A 68 0.86 -9.01 19.47
N ARG A 69 0.58 -10.22 19.96
CA ARG A 69 1.39 -10.84 21.04
C ARG A 69 2.86 -10.95 20.68
N THR A 70 3.19 -11.42 19.48
CA THR A 70 4.58 -11.58 19.03
C THR A 70 5.29 -10.22 18.95
N VAL A 71 4.63 -9.19 18.43
CA VAL A 71 5.24 -7.87 18.29
C VAL A 71 5.41 -7.19 19.64
N HIS A 72 4.41 -7.28 20.53
CA HIS A 72 4.53 -6.76 21.91
C HIS A 72 5.63 -7.49 22.70
N GLN A 73 5.79 -8.80 22.52
CA GLN A 73 6.86 -9.58 23.16
C GLN A 73 8.26 -9.20 22.69
N SER A 74 8.41 -8.66 21.47
CA SER A 74 9.71 -8.19 20.97
C SER A 74 10.27 -7.00 21.77
N GLY A 75 9.39 -6.22 22.41
CA GLY A 75 9.75 -4.98 23.11
C GLY A 75 10.13 -3.82 22.18
N HIS A 76 10.21 -4.02 20.86
CA HIS A 76 10.57 -2.97 19.91
C HIS A 76 9.42 -1.97 19.73
N LYS A 77 9.47 -0.84 20.44
CA LYS A 77 8.40 0.17 20.44
C LYS A 77 8.02 0.69 19.05
N ARG A 78 9.02 0.84 18.16
CA ARG A 78 8.79 1.20 16.76
C ARG A 78 7.88 0.19 16.05
N ASP A 79 8.20 -1.09 16.17
CA ASP A 79 7.49 -2.14 15.46
C ASP A 79 6.08 -2.34 16.04
N ILE A 80 5.94 -2.19 17.36
CA ILE A 80 4.64 -2.14 18.04
C ILE A 80 3.78 -1.00 17.48
N ALA A 81 4.31 0.22 17.45
CA ALA A 81 3.61 1.39 16.91
C ALA A 81 3.19 1.22 15.44
N ILE A 82 4.05 0.64 14.60
CA ILE A 82 3.73 0.38 13.19
C ILE A 82 2.58 -0.63 13.07
N VAL A 83 2.63 -1.74 13.82
CA VAL A 83 1.62 -2.80 13.71
C VAL A 83 0.27 -2.35 14.25
N GLU A 84 0.25 -1.70 15.43
CA GLU A 84 -0.95 -1.10 15.99
C GLU A 84 -1.56 -0.11 15.01
N LEU A 85 -0.75 0.78 14.42
CA LEU A 85 -1.23 1.74 13.43
C LEU A 85 -1.85 1.05 12.22
N VAL A 86 -1.10 0.17 11.55
CA VAL A 86 -1.55 -0.47 10.30
C VAL A 86 -2.84 -1.26 10.52
N VAL A 87 -2.92 -2.02 11.61
CA VAL A 87 -4.10 -2.84 11.92
C VAL A 87 -5.27 -1.96 12.37
N GLY A 88 -5.02 -0.97 13.22
CA GLY A 88 -6.06 -0.10 13.78
C GLY A 88 -6.64 0.92 12.80
N THR A 89 -5.91 1.26 11.72
CA THR A 89 -6.30 2.32 10.78
C THR A 89 -6.45 1.87 9.33
N GLY A 90 -5.92 0.69 8.97
CA GLY A 90 -5.95 0.19 7.59
C GLY A 90 -5.17 1.04 6.59
N LEU A 91 -4.20 1.85 7.06
CA LEU A 91 -3.33 2.64 6.20
C LEU A 91 -2.49 1.75 5.28
N ARG A 92 -2.20 2.25 4.07
CA ARG A 92 -1.27 1.56 3.16
C ARG A 92 0.16 1.76 3.64
N ILE A 93 1.03 0.79 3.38
CA ILE A 93 2.46 0.85 3.74
C ILE A 93 3.13 2.13 3.23
N GLY A 94 2.85 2.54 1.98
CA GLY A 94 3.39 3.78 1.42
C GLY A 94 2.85 5.05 2.11
N GLU A 95 1.63 5.03 2.63
CA GLU A 95 1.09 6.13 3.44
C GLU A 95 1.79 6.16 4.79
N VAL A 96 1.97 5.00 5.44
CA VAL A 96 2.68 4.88 6.73
C VAL A 96 4.14 5.35 6.63
N ALA A 97 4.84 4.94 5.58
CA ALA A 97 6.24 5.32 5.35
C ALA A 97 6.42 6.83 5.08
N ALA A 98 5.37 7.51 4.62
CA ALA A 98 5.39 8.94 4.34
C ALA A 98 4.93 9.82 5.52
N LEU A 99 4.48 9.21 6.63
CA LEU A 99 4.02 9.96 7.79
C LEU A 99 5.17 10.73 8.44
N THR A 100 4.82 11.90 8.94
CA THR A 100 5.69 12.74 9.77
C THR A 100 5.10 12.91 11.16
N VAL A 101 5.92 13.31 12.13
CA VAL A 101 5.45 13.58 13.50
C VAL A 101 4.35 14.65 13.49
N ALA A 102 4.44 15.65 12.60
CA ALA A 102 3.44 16.71 12.45
C ALA A 102 2.10 16.24 11.88
N ASP A 103 2.01 15.02 11.35
CA ASP A 103 0.74 14.46 10.86
C ASP A 103 -0.13 13.89 11.98
N ILE A 104 0.38 13.83 13.22
CA ILE A 104 -0.30 13.23 14.36
C ILE A 104 -0.62 14.29 15.39
N GLU A 105 -1.92 14.42 15.68
CA GLU A 105 -2.43 15.22 16.78
C GLU A 105 -3.06 14.27 17.79
N MET A 106 -2.53 14.18 19.00
CA MET A 106 -3.09 13.27 20.02
C MET A 106 -2.99 13.80 21.45
N SER A 107 -3.88 13.27 22.27
CA SER A 107 -4.03 13.45 23.71
C SER A 107 -4.37 12.10 24.34
N ASP A 108 -4.47 12.05 25.66
CA ASP A 108 -4.85 10.84 26.41
C ASP A 108 -6.23 10.28 26.05
N ARG A 109 -7.11 11.06 25.42
CA ARG A 109 -8.48 10.64 25.08
C ARG A 109 -8.82 10.67 23.60
N LYS A 110 -8.12 11.46 22.80
CA LYS A 110 -8.40 11.65 21.37
C LYS A 110 -7.10 11.63 20.59
N GLY A 111 -7.14 11.09 19.38
CA GLY A 111 -6.04 11.18 18.44
C GLY A 111 -6.56 11.22 17.02
N LEU A 112 -5.85 11.94 16.17
CA LEU A 112 -6.17 12.16 14.78
C LEU A 112 -4.88 12.10 13.98
N LEU A 113 -4.91 11.32 12.91
CA LEU A 113 -3.82 11.20 11.96
C LEU A 113 -4.24 11.75 10.61
N THR A 114 -3.41 12.62 10.06
CA THR A 114 -3.64 13.28 8.78
C THR A 114 -2.88 12.57 7.66
N VAL A 115 -3.59 12.01 6.69
CA VAL A 115 -2.99 11.43 5.47
C VAL A 115 -3.01 12.49 4.38
N ARG A 116 -1.86 13.12 4.13
CA ARG A 116 -1.71 14.20 3.14
C ARG A 116 -1.78 13.74 1.68
N HIS A 117 -1.18 12.59 1.37
CA HIS A 117 -1.06 12.06 0.00
C HIS A 117 -1.63 10.65 -0.13
N GLY A 118 -2.96 10.51 0.03
CA GLY A 118 -3.64 9.25 -0.26
C GLY A 118 -3.70 8.92 -1.76
N LYS A 119 -4.18 7.71 -2.11
CA LYS A 119 -4.40 7.31 -3.51
C LYS A 119 -5.25 8.36 -4.25
N GLY A 120 -4.69 8.93 -5.33
CA GLY A 120 -5.31 10.02 -6.10
C GLY A 120 -5.13 11.42 -5.50
N GLY A 121 -4.15 11.61 -4.61
CA GLY A 121 -3.86 12.90 -3.97
C GLY A 121 -4.87 13.31 -2.90
N LYS A 122 -5.68 12.36 -2.40
CA LYS A 122 -6.77 12.69 -1.46
C LYS A 122 -6.27 12.85 -0.03
N TYR A 123 -6.59 14.00 0.54
CA TYR A 123 -6.49 14.30 1.96
C TYR A 123 -7.57 13.56 2.75
N ARG A 124 -7.21 12.98 3.91
CA ARG A 124 -8.18 12.47 4.88
C ARG A 124 -7.61 12.47 6.29
N GLN A 125 -8.50 12.52 7.26
CA GLN A 125 -8.16 12.34 8.67
C GLN A 125 -8.68 10.99 9.17
N VAL A 126 -7.88 10.33 10.00
CA VAL A 126 -8.15 9.00 10.54
C VAL A 126 -8.10 9.09 12.08
N PRO A 127 -9.20 8.80 12.79
CA PRO A 127 -9.19 8.79 14.24
C PRO A 127 -8.30 7.65 14.75
N LEU A 128 -7.53 7.93 15.80
CA LEU A 128 -6.67 6.95 16.45
C LEU A 128 -7.40 6.36 17.66
N ASN A 129 -7.49 5.03 17.71
CA ASN A 129 -8.03 4.33 18.87
C ASN A 129 -7.08 4.42 20.07
N LYS A 130 -7.46 3.83 21.20
CA LYS A 130 -6.65 3.85 22.42
C LYS A 130 -5.29 3.15 22.23
N ASP A 131 -5.30 1.96 21.66
CA ASP A 131 -4.10 1.10 21.53
C ASP A 131 -3.03 1.75 20.66
N VAL A 132 -3.42 2.37 19.54
CA VAL A 132 -2.49 3.12 18.67
C VAL A 132 -1.88 4.31 19.40
N ARG A 133 -2.68 5.04 20.19
CA ARG A 133 -2.17 6.20 20.96
C ARG A 133 -1.19 5.76 22.04
N GLU A 134 -1.46 4.67 22.75
CA GLU A 134 -0.54 4.13 23.75
C GLU A 134 0.78 3.68 23.12
N ALA A 135 0.72 2.95 22.00
CA ALA A 135 1.90 2.52 21.27
C ALA A 135 2.73 3.72 20.74
N PHE A 136 2.06 4.78 20.28
CA PHE A 136 2.73 6.00 19.84
C PHE A 136 3.36 6.77 21.00
N HIS A 137 2.69 6.87 22.15
CA HIS A 137 3.28 7.51 23.33
C HIS A 137 4.56 6.80 23.77
N ASP A 138 4.56 5.47 23.79
CA ASP A 138 5.74 4.67 24.12
C ASP A 138 6.86 4.86 23.09
N TYR A 139 6.52 4.78 21.80
CA TYR A 139 7.50 4.94 20.72
C TYR A 139 8.14 6.33 20.71
N LEU A 140 7.34 7.40 20.83
CA LEU A 140 7.84 8.77 20.77
C LEU A 140 8.73 9.15 21.96
N ARG A 141 8.58 8.48 23.11
CA ARG A 141 9.46 8.68 24.28
C ARG A 141 10.86 8.11 24.09
N GLU A 142 10.98 6.99 23.38
CA GLU A 142 12.25 6.31 23.13
C GLU A 142 12.89 6.72 21.80
N ARG A 143 12.22 7.61 21.05
CA ARG A 143 12.65 8.03 19.72
C ARG A 143 13.98 8.81 19.83
N PRO A 144 15.01 8.41 19.07
CA PRO A 144 16.36 8.92 19.26
C PRO A 144 16.63 10.29 18.61
N ASP A 145 15.71 10.82 17.78
CA ASP A 145 15.94 12.04 17.01
C ASP A 145 14.69 12.92 16.82
N ASP A 146 14.95 14.17 16.42
CA ASP A 146 13.95 15.16 16.02
C ASP A 146 13.65 15.10 14.52
N ALA A 147 13.86 13.94 13.87
CA ALA A 147 13.62 13.82 12.43
C ALA A 147 12.15 14.10 12.11
N GLN A 148 11.88 14.58 10.89
CA GLN A 148 10.50 14.84 10.48
C GLN A 148 9.70 13.54 10.26
N ALA A 149 10.33 12.52 9.65
CA ALA A 149 9.70 11.24 9.33
C ALA A 149 9.33 10.47 10.61
N LEU A 150 8.08 10.02 10.72
CA LEU A 150 7.57 9.39 11.94
C LEU A 150 8.35 8.12 12.30
N PHE A 151 8.58 7.24 11.33
CA PHE A 151 9.32 5.99 11.51
C PHE A 151 10.65 6.02 10.73
N ARG A 152 11.73 5.54 11.36
CA ARG A 152 13.05 5.27 10.77
C ARG A 152 13.51 3.86 11.13
#